data_AF-A0A9W7CVI1-F1
#
_entry.id   AF-A0A9W7CVI1-F1
#
_cell.length_a   1.000
_cell.length_b   1.000
_cell.length_c   1.000
_cell.angle_alpha   90.00
_cell.angle_beta   90.00
_cell.angle_gamma   90.00
#
_symmetry.space_group_name_H-M   'P 1'
#
loop_
_entity.id
_entity.type
_entity.pdbx_description
1 polymer ?
#
loop_
_entity_poly.entity_id
_entity_poly.type
_entity_poly.pdbx_seq_one_letter_code
_entity_poly.pdbx_strand_id
1 'polypeptide(L)'
;MTHEFPDSTRLISLAAHKLLLDVTHDAMQYQRIRSQATSSTSSGAAAAALAAVQTADGAAPTGSRSVLTMEDLAASLKEYGVNICRPEYVSDVAEDPVA
;
A
#
# COMPACT_ATOMS: atom_id res chain seq x y z
N MET A 1 39.79 -19.58 -11.88
CA MET A 1 39.40 -18.86 -10.65
C MET A 1 38.20 -17.99 -10.98
N THR A 2 37.00 -18.58 -10.95
CA THR A 2 35.74 -17.86 -11.10
C THR A 2 35.48 -17.15 -9.77
N HIS A 3 35.91 -15.91 -9.66
CA HIS A 3 35.59 -15.06 -8.53
C HIS A 3 34.13 -14.59 -8.69
N GLU A 4 33.18 -15.52 -8.52
CA GLU A 4 31.80 -15.16 -8.25
C GLU A 4 31.80 -14.55 -6.86
N PHE A 5 31.89 -13.22 -6.79
CA PHE A 5 31.86 -12.47 -5.54
C PHE A 5 30.46 -12.65 -4.92
N PRO A 6 30.27 -13.51 -3.90
CA PRO A 6 28.98 -13.68 -3.24
C PRO A 6 28.57 -12.38 -2.54
N ASP A 7 29.55 -11.55 -2.22
CA ASP A 7 29.40 -10.24 -1.62
C ASP A 7 28.75 -9.25 -2.57
N SER A 8 29.02 -9.29 -3.89
CA SER A 8 28.43 -8.35 -4.84
C SER A 8 26.92 -8.57 -4.98
N THR A 9 26.47 -9.82 -5.11
CA THR A 9 25.03 -10.13 -5.16
C THR A 9 24.35 -9.84 -3.82
N ARG A 10 24.99 -10.14 -2.69
CA ARG A 10 24.48 -9.78 -1.36
C ARG A 10 24.36 -8.27 -1.17
N LEU A 11 25.36 -7.49 -1.58
CA LEU A 11 25.33 -6.03 -1.49
C LEU A 11 24.24 -5.43 -2.39
N ILE A 12 24.12 -5.89 -3.64
CA ILE A 12 23.05 -5.45 -4.55
C ILE A 12 21.68 -5.82 -3.98
N SER A 13 21.52 -7.02 -3.43
CA SER A 13 20.25 -7.43 -2.81
C SER A 13 19.89 -6.59 -1.60
N LEU A 14 20.86 -6.23 -0.77
CA LEU A 14 20.65 -5.37 0.40
C LEU A 14 20.29 -3.95 -0.02
N ALA A 15 20.96 -3.43 -1.05
CA ALA A 15 20.63 -2.12 -1.62
C ALA A 15 19.21 -2.10 -2.22
N ALA A 16 18.82 -3.13 -2.97
CA ALA A 16 17.46 -3.28 -3.52
C ALA A 16 16.41 -3.41 -2.41
N HIS A 17 16.72 -4.17 -1.35
CA HIS A 17 15.86 -4.31 -0.19
C HIS A 17 15.69 -2.97 0.55
N LYS A 18 16.77 -2.21 0.73
CA LYS A 18 16.72 -0.85 1.32
C LYS A 18 15.86 0.09 0.48
N LEU A 19 16.03 0.07 -0.84
CA LEU A 19 15.21 0.88 -1.75
C LEU A 19 13.72 0.53 -1.62
N LEU A 20 13.38 -0.76 -1.57
CA LEU A 20 12.00 -1.21 -1.41
C LEU A 20 11.43 -0.76 -0.04
N LEU A 21 12.24 -0.85 1.02
CA LEU A 21 11.85 -0.40 2.36
C LEU A 21 11.56 1.10 2.40
N ASP A 22 12.38 1.93 1.76
CA ASP A 22 12.13 3.38 1.71
C ASP A 22 10.81 3.70 0.99
N VAL A 23 10.61 3.14 -0.22
CA VAL A 23 9.38 3.36 -1.01
C VAL A 23 8.14 2.89 -0.27
N THR A 24 8.17 1.70 0.34
CA THR A 24 7.03 1.17 1.09
C THR A 24 6.76 1.96 2.36
N HIS A 25 7.81 2.46 3.03
CA HIS A 25 7.66 3.32 4.19
C HIS A 25 6.95 4.62 3.83
N ASP A 26 7.37 5.29 2.76
CA ASP A 26 6.75 6.52 2.27
C ASP A 26 5.29 6.26 1.85
N ALA A 27 5.02 5.20 1.09
CA ALA A 27 3.67 4.83 0.68
C ALA A 27 2.75 4.52 1.88
N MET A 28 3.26 3.89 2.94
CA MET A 28 2.50 3.67 4.17
C MET A 28 2.13 4.97 4.88
N GLN A 29 2.99 6.00 4.83
CA GLN A 29 2.66 7.31 5.38
C GLN A 29 1.51 7.96 4.60
N TYR A 30 1.55 7.91 3.26
CA TYR A 30 0.46 8.37 2.39
C TYR A 30 -0.86 7.64 2.68
N GLN A 31 -0.81 6.31 2.83
CA GLN A 31 -1.97 5.50 3.19
C GLN A 31 -2.54 5.91 4.55
N ARG A 32 -1.70 6.13 5.56
CA ARG A 32 -2.15 6.51 6.91
C ARG A 32 -2.83 7.87 6.91
N ILE A 33 -2.24 8.88 6.28
CA ILE A 33 -2.82 10.23 6.16
C ILE A 33 -4.18 10.16 5.48
N ARG A 34 -4.28 9.43 4.36
CA ARG A 34 -5.55 9.16 3.67
C ARG A 34 -6.57 8.48 4.59
N SER A 35 -6.18 7.38 5.24
CA SER A 35 -7.08 6.61 6.10
C SER A 35 -7.56 7.40 7.32
N GLN A 36 -6.70 8.25 7.88
CA GLN A 36 -7.04 9.15 8.97
C GLN A 36 -8.04 10.23 8.51
N ALA A 37 -7.84 10.81 7.32
CA ALA A 37 -8.78 11.75 6.72
C ALA A 37 -10.15 11.12 6.42
N THR A 38 -10.20 9.83 6.05
CA THR A 38 -11.49 9.12 5.92
C THR A 38 -12.12 8.80 7.28
N SER A 39 -11.32 8.52 8.32
CA SER A 39 -11.82 8.17 9.66
C SER A 39 -12.50 9.33 10.39
N SER A 40 -12.20 10.58 10.05
CA SER A 40 -12.83 11.78 10.64
C SER A 40 -14.23 12.06 10.10
N THR A 41 -14.63 11.46 8.97
CA THR A 41 -15.97 11.59 8.38
C THR A 41 -16.93 10.47 8.80
N SER A 42 -16.38 9.34 9.26
CA SER A 42 -17.16 8.26 9.87
C SER A 42 -17.14 8.41 11.40
N SER A 43 -18.15 9.07 11.95
CA SER A 43 -18.49 9.09 13.38
C SER A 43 -18.91 7.71 13.92
N GLY A 44 -18.21 6.64 13.52
CA GLY A 44 -18.36 5.27 13.99
C GLY A 44 -17.04 4.62 14.46
N ALA A 45 -15.89 5.28 14.29
CA ALA A 45 -14.59 4.73 14.69
C ALA A 45 -14.28 4.87 16.19
N ALA A 46 -14.91 5.80 16.90
CA ALA A 46 -14.74 5.94 18.35
C ALA A 46 -15.25 4.70 19.12
N ALA A 47 -16.22 3.96 18.55
CA ALA A 47 -16.67 2.68 19.09
C ALA A 47 -15.68 1.54 18.81
N ALA A 48 -14.90 1.63 17.73
CA ALA A 48 -13.92 0.60 17.34
C ALA A 48 -12.57 0.77 18.05
N ALA A 49 -12.15 2.00 18.35
CA ALA A 49 -10.89 2.27 19.06
C ALA A 49 -10.94 1.85 20.54
N LEU A 50 -12.11 1.88 21.18
CA LEU A 50 -12.31 1.36 22.54
C LEU A 50 -12.34 -0.17 22.63
N ALA A 51 -12.57 -0.87 21.50
CA ALA A 51 -12.47 -2.32 21.42
C ALA A 51 -11.04 -2.83 21.17
N ALA A 52 -10.09 -1.95 20.82
CA ALA A 52 -8.71 -2.33 20.50
C ALA A 52 -7.83 -2.63 21.73
N VAL A 53 -8.35 -2.45 22.97
CA VAL A 53 -7.55 -2.60 24.19
C VAL A 53 -7.52 -4.03 24.75
N GLN A 54 -8.42 -4.96 24.41
CA GLN A 54 -8.40 -6.29 25.04
C GLN A 54 -9.06 -7.36 24.17
N THR A 55 -8.25 -8.20 23.50
CA THR A 55 -8.49 -9.66 23.45
C THR A 55 -7.25 -10.38 22.92
N ALA A 56 -6.74 -11.32 23.71
CA ALA A 56 -5.59 -12.18 23.44
C ALA A 56 -6.02 -13.53 22.83
N ASP A 57 -6.99 -13.52 21.92
CA ASP A 57 -7.51 -14.73 21.29
C ASP A 57 -7.62 -14.54 19.77
N GLY A 58 -7.20 -15.55 19.02
CA GLY A 58 -6.75 -15.50 17.62
C GLY A 58 -7.80 -15.18 16.54
N ALA A 59 -8.66 -14.18 16.74
CA ALA A 59 -9.53 -13.60 15.72
C ALA A 59 -9.35 -12.08 15.73
N ALA A 60 -8.50 -11.57 14.82
CA ALA A 60 -8.26 -10.14 14.71
C ALA A 60 -9.58 -9.39 14.47
N PRO A 61 -9.86 -8.30 15.20
CA PRO A 61 -11.07 -7.52 15.03
C PRO A 61 -11.09 -7.01 13.59
N THR A 62 -12.24 -7.06 12.94
CA THR A 62 -12.48 -6.47 11.62
C THR A 62 -12.47 -4.93 11.69
N GLY A 63 -11.45 -4.35 12.33
CA GLY A 63 -11.04 -2.97 12.18
C GLY A 63 -10.19 -2.87 10.92
N SER A 64 -10.49 -1.87 10.09
CA SER A 64 -9.90 -1.62 8.77
C SER A 64 -8.46 -2.15 8.61
N ARG A 65 -8.29 -3.22 7.82
CA ARG A 65 -6.94 -3.63 7.38
C ARG A 65 -6.32 -2.46 6.60
N SER A 66 -5.07 -2.15 6.92
CA SER A 66 -4.27 -1.26 6.10
C SER A 66 -4.13 -1.88 4.70
N VAL A 67 -4.60 -1.16 3.68
CA VAL A 67 -4.47 -1.55 2.27
C VAL A 67 -3.69 -0.46 1.56
N LEU A 68 -2.54 -0.81 0.99
CA LEU A 68 -1.80 0.07 0.10
C LEU A 68 -2.51 0.13 -1.25
N THR A 69 -2.98 1.32 -1.61
CA THR A 69 -3.64 1.55 -2.89
C THR A 69 -2.65 2.08 -3.92
N MET A 70 -3.04 2.01 -5.20
CA MET A 70 -2.26 2.58 -6.29
C MET A 70 -1.98 4.08 -6.12
N GLU A 71 -2.86 4.79 -5.43
CA GLU A 71 -2.72 6.23 -5.22
C GLU A 71 -1.64 6.54 -4.16
N ASP A 72 -1.54 5.72 -3.11
CA ASP A 72 -0.50 5.86 -2.08
C ASP A 72 0.88 5.54 -2.66
N LEU A 73 0.96 4.52 -3.51
CA LEU A 73 2.18 4.14 -4.21
C LEU A 73 2.59 5.18 -5.27
N ALA A 74 1.64 5.70 -6.03
CA ALA A 74 1.91 6.74 -7.03
C ALA A 74 2.41 8.03 -6.39
N ALA A 75 1.85 8.42 -5.23
CA ALA A 75 2.32 9.60 -4.49
C ALA A 75 3.76 9.44 -4.01
N SER A 76 4.09 8.29 -3.41
CA SER A 76 5.47 7.98 -2.98
C SER A 76 6.46 8.02 -4.16
N LEU A 77 6.15 7.30 -5.26
CA LEU A 77 7.06 7.18 -6.40
C LEU A 77 7.23 8.47 -7.22
N LYS A 78 6.24 9.38 -7.16
CA LYS A 78 6.32 10.69 -7.81
C LYS A 78 7.47 11.53 -7.26
N GLU A 79 7.81 11.40 -5.98
CA GLU A 79 8.96 12.09 -5.36
C GLU A 79 10.30 11.60 -5.91
N TYR A 80 10.36 10.32 -6.30
CA TYR A 80 11.52 9.71 -6.96
C TYR A 80 11.53 9.95 -8.48
N GLY A 81 10.59 10.74 -9.02
CA GLY A 81 10.49 11.05 -10.45
C GLY A 81 9.85 9.94 -11.30
N VAL A 82 9.23 8.93 -10.67
CA VAL A 82 8.55 7.83 -11.35
C VAL A 82 7.06 8.13 -11.46
N ASN A 83 6.57 8.24 -12.70
CA ASN A 83 5.15 8.51 -12.98
C ASN A 83 4.39 7.20 -13.19
N ILE A 84 3.43 6.90 -12.31
CA ILE A 84 2.50 5.77 -12.49
C ILE A 84 1.19 6.31 -13.07
N CYS A 85 0.90 5.95 -14.32
CA CYS A 85 -0.37 6.24 -14.96
C CYS A 85 -1.32 5.06 -14.72
N ARG A 86 -2.46 5.30 -14.07
CA ARG A 86 -3.56 4.32 -14.01
C ARG A 86 -4.38 4.48 -15.28
N PRO A 87 -4.27 3.59 -16.28
CA PRO A 87 -5.16 3.66 -17.43
C PRO A 87 -6.60 3.43 -16.97
N GLU A 88 -7.53 4.16 -17.56
CA GLU A 88 -8.95 3.88 -17.34
C GLU A 88 -9.29 2.51 -17.92
N TYR A 89 -10.03 1.71 -17.16
CA TYR A 89 -10.47 0.39 -17.61
C TYR A 89 -11.67 0.57 -18.53
N VAL A 90 -11.50 0.27 -19.81
CA VAL A 90 -12.61 0.19 -20.78
C VAL A 90 -12.96 -1.29 -20.94
N SER A 91 -14.16 -1.67 -20.52
CA SER A 91 -14.71 -2.99 -20.82
C SER A 91 -15.49 -2.92 -22.13
N ASP A 92 -15.08 -3.69 -23.14
CA ASP A 92 -15.91 -3.97 -24.33
C ASP A 92 -17.10 -4.89 -24.01
N VAL A 93 -17.63 -4.85 -22.78
CA VAL A 93 -18.91 -5.46 -22.48
C VAL A 93 -19.95 -4.57 -23.13
N ALA A 94 -20.17 -4.90 -24.40
CA ALA A 94 -21.26 -4.55 -25.27
C ALA A 94 -22.37 -3.79 -24.52
N GLU A 95 -22.49 -2.51 -24.85
CA GLU A 95 -23.81 -2.02 -25.21
C GLU A 95 -24.44 -3.12 -26.08
N ASP A 96 -25.43 -3.84 -25.58
CA ASP A 96 -26.39 -4.54 -26.42
C ASP A 96 -27.42 -3.48 -26.84
N PRO A 97 -27.28 -2.83 -28.01
CA PRO A 97 -28.38 -2.06 -28.55
C PRO A 97 -29.39 -3.04 -29.13
N VAL A 98 -30.41 -3.36 -28.33
CA VAL A 98 -31.76 -3.74 -28.80
C VAL A 98 -31.84 -5.00 -29.70
N ALA A 99 -32.35 -6.10 -29.14
CA ALA A 99 -33.19 -7.06 -29.83
C ALA A 99 -34.23 -7.66 -28.87
#